data_AF-A0A7V5DCY7-F1
#
_entry.id   AF-A0A7V5DCY7-F1
#
_cell.length_a   1.000
_cell.length_b   1.000
_cell.length_c   1.000
_cell.angle_alpha   90.00
_cell.angle_beta   90.00
_cell.angle_gamma   90.00
#
_symmetry.space_group_name_H-M   'P 1'
#
loop_
_entity.id
_entity.type
_entity.pdbx_description
1 polymer ?
#
loop_
_entity_poly.entity_id
_entity_poly.type
_entity_poly.pdbx_seq_one_letter_code
_entity_poly.pdbx_strand_id
1 'polypeptide(L)'
;MNPRIRSIFAVVAGILVGAVVIFLIQLFSPYQPPTELDFDDKTKVADWIKKLPTSAFAIALLAYFLGSVAGGWITNLVAGPTRFRPALVTGFGLFIMGVMNLIALPHPVWFAMVSSLLYFAGAWIGGRLAARSK
;
A
#
# COMPACT_ATOMS: atom_id res chain seq x y z
N MET A 1 -8.91 -14.88 -23.55
CA MET A 1 -9.53 -14.05 -22.50
C MET A 1 -9.64 -12.61 -23.00
N ASN A 2 -10.76 -11.92 -22.79
CA ASN A 2 -10.92 -10.53 -23.22
C ASN A 2 -9.90 -9.63 -22.49
N PRO A 3 -9.10 -8.78 -23.19
CA PRO A 3 -8.05 -7.96 -22.58
C PRO A 3 -8.53 -7.06 -21.44
N ARG A 4 -9.82 -6.66 -21.45
CA ARG A 4 -10.43 -5.88 -20.35
C ARG A 4 -10.59 -6.72 -19.08
N ILE A 5 -11.10 -7.94 -19.20
CA ILE A 5 -11.30 -8.87 -18.07
C ILE A 5 -9.94 -9.24 -17.46
N ARG A 6 -8.95 -9.48 -18.32
CA ARG A 6 -7.57 -9.73 -17.88
C ARG A 6 -6.98 -8.60 -17.04
N SER A 7 -7.23 -7.35 -17.44
CA SER A 7 -6.77 -6.18 -16.69
C SER A 7 -7.43 -6.07 -15.31
N ILE A 8 -8.71 -6.43 -15.18
CA ILE A 8 -9.41 -6.43 -13.89
C ILE A 8 -8.79 -7.45 -12.94
N PHE A 9 -8.62 -8.70 -13.38
CA PHE A 9 -7.96 -9.73 -12.57
C PHE A 9 -6.52 -9.34 -12.20
N ALA A 10 -5.80 -8.70 -13.12
CA ALA A 10 -4.46 -8.21 -12.87
C ALA A 10 -4.42 -7.16 -11.75
N VAL A 11 -5.34 -6.20 -11.76
CA VAL A 11 -5.44 -5.17 -10.72
C VAL A 11 -5.79 -5.80 -9.37
N VAL A 12 -6.77 -6.71 -9.33
CA VAL A 12 -7.13 -7.40 -8.09
C VAL A 12 -5.94 -8.17 -7.52
N ALA A 13 -5.24 -8.95 -8.36
CA ALA A 13 -4.04 -9.66 -7.94
C ALA A 13 -2.93 -8.71 -7.45
N GLY A 14 -2.75 -7.57 -8.13
CA GLY A 14 -1.80 -6.54 -7.72
C GLY A 14 -2.13 -5.91 -6.36
N ILE A 15 -3.40 -5.58 -6.11
CA ILE A 15 -3.83 -5.04 -4.82
C ILE A 15 -3.59 -6.06 -3.71
N LEU A 16 -3.95 -7.33 -3.93
CA LEU A 16 -3.73 -8.40 -2.96
C LEU A 16 -2.25 -8.58 -2.64
N VAL A 17 -1.39 -8.67 -3.65
CA VAL A 17 0.06 -8.80 -3.44
C VAL A 17 0.62 -7.57 -2.73
N GLY A 18 0.20 -6.36 -3.15
CA GLY A 18 0.63 -5.14 -2.49
C GLY A 18 0.23 -5.08 -1.02
N ALA A 19 -1.01 -5.47 -0.70
CA ALA A 19 -1.49 -5.56 0.67
C ALA A 19 -0.72 -6.59 1.50
N VAL A 20 -0.41 -7.77 0.93
CA VAL A 20 0.41 -8.79 1.60
C VAL A 20 1.82 -8.27 1.89
N VAL A 21 2.46 -7.59 0.93
CA VAL A 21 3.79 -7.01 1.14
C VAL A 21 3.77 -5.94 2.23
N ILE A 22 2.75 -5.06 2.22
CA ILE A 22 2.57 -4.05 3.28
C ILE A 22 2.43 -4.74 4.64
N PHE A 23 1.56 -5.75 4.72
CA PHE A 23 1.31 -6.50 5.95
C PHE A 23 2.58 -7.18 6.46
N LEU A 24 3.33 -7.87 5.60
CA LEU A 24 4.58 -8.54 5.99
C LEU A 24 5.61 -7.55 6.53
N ILE A 25 5.81 -6.41 5.87
CA ILE A 25 6.76 -5.39 6.34
C ILE A 25 6.32 -4.82 7.69
N GLN A 26 5.02 -4.57 7.88
CA GLN A 26 4.51 -4.10 9.16
C GLN A 26 4.57 -5.16 10.26
N LEU A 27 4.38 -6.43 9.94
CA LEU A 27 4.48 -7.55 10.88
C LEU A 27 5.90 -7.68 11.46
N PHE A 28 6.93 -7.41 10.66
CA PHE A 28 8.32 -7.40 11.12
C PHE A 28 8.79 -6.04 11.66
N SER A 29 7.90 -5.05 11.77
CA SER A 29 8.23 -3.77 12.39
C SER A 29 8.57 -3.96 13.88
N PRO A 30 9.60 -3.29 14.42
CA PRO A 30 9.85 -3.31 15.86
C PRO A 30 8.76 -2.57 16.66
N TYR A 31 7.92 -1.78 16.00
CA TYR A 31 6.85 -0.99 16.62
C TYR A 31 5.51 -1.72 16.52
N GLN A 32 5.40 -2.88 17.17
CA GLN A 32 4.15 -3.64 17.22
C GLN A 32 3.15 -3.01 18.20
N PRO A 33 1.84 -3.11 17.91
CA PRO A 33 0.81 -2.77 18.88
C PRO A 33 0.91 -3.69 20.12
N PRO A 34 0.62 -3.17 21.33
CA PRO A 34 0.52 -3.99 22.55
C PRO A 34 -0.53 -5.10 22.38
N THR A 35 -0.29 -6.27 22.98
CA THR A 35 -1.19 -7.42 22.85
C THR A 35 -2.57 -7.18 23.47
N GLU A 36 -2.66 -6.32 24.50
CA GLU A 36 -3.93 -5.93 25.11
C GLU A 36 -4.59 -4.71 24.45
N LEU A 37 -4.06 -4.21 23.33
CA LEU A 37 -4.64 -3.07 22.64
C LEU A 37 -5.93 -3.50 21.92
N ASP A 38 -7.05 -2.99 22.44
CA ASP A 38 -8.34 -3.09 21.77
C ASP A 38 -8.40 -2.08 20.62
N PHE A 39 -8.52 -2.59 19.39
CA PHE A 39 -8.61 -1.77 18.18
C PHE A 39 -9.98 -1.13 17.98
N ASP A 40 -11.02 -1.59 18.69
CA ASP A 40 -12.33 -0.95 18.71
C ASP A 40 -12.34 0.29 19.63
N ASP A 41 -11.43 0.35 20.61
CA ASP A 41 -11.23 1.51 21.46
C ASP A 41 -10.32 2.56 20.81
N LYS A 42 -10.94 3.42 20.01
CA LYS A 42 -10.26 4.52 19.30
C LYS A 42 -9.40 5.41 20.20
N THR A 43 -9.73 5.54 21.49
CA THR A 43 -8.97 6.41 22.40
C THR A 43 -7.61 5.79 22.75
N LYS A 44 -7.59 4.50 23.08
CA LYS A 44 -6.36 3.76 23.37
C LYS A 44 -5.46 3.65 22.14
N VAL A 45 -6.06 3.41 20.97
CA VAL A 45 -5.29 3.37 19.72
C VAL A 45 -4.66 4.73 19.40
N ALA A 46 -5.41 5.82 19.59
CA ALA A 46 -4.88 7.17 19.40
C ALA A 46 -3.69 7.48 20.32
N ASP A 47 -3.78 7.10 21.58
CA ASP A 47 -2.69 7.32 22.56
C ASP A 47 -1.47 6.46 22.28
N TRP A 48 -1.66 5.24 21.77
CA TRP A 48 -0.55 4.42 21.30
C TRP A 48 0.14 5.05 20.08
N ILE A 49 -0.61 5.49 19.07
CA ILE A 49 -0.04 6.12 17.87
C ILE A 49 0.72 7.40 18.22
N LYS A 50 0.22 8.21 19.17
CA LYS A 50 0.93 9.42 19.63
C LYS A 50 2.27 9.13 20.31
N LYS A 51 2.44 7.95 20.90
CA LYS A 51 3.70 7.51 21.53
C LYS A 51 4.69 6.93 20.53
N LEU A 52 4.28 6.66 19.29
CA LEU A 52 5.17 6.12 18.28
C LEU A 52 6.21 7.15 17.84
N PRO A 53 7.50 6.77 17.76
CA PRO A 53 8.53 7.64 17.21
C PRO A 53 8.34 7.82 15.70
N THR A 54 8.92 8.90 15.14
CA THR A 54 8.90 9.19 13.70
C THR A 54 9.43 8.03 12.84
N SER A 55 10.35 7.23 13.37
CA SER A 55 10.88 6.02 12.72
C SER A 55 9.81 4.97 12.44
N ALA A 56 8.76 4.85 13.26
CA ALA A 56 7.65 3.92 13.01
C ALA A 56 6.88 4.31 11.74
N PHE A 57 6.61 5.60 11.56
CA PHE A 57 5.98 6.13 10.36
C PHE A 57 6.86 5.97 9.13
N ALA A 58 8.18 6.11 9.26
CA ALA A 58 9.10 5.87 8.15
C ALA A 58 9.05 4.40 7.66
N ILE A 59 8.97 3.43 8.57
CA ILE A 59 8.79 2.01 8.22
C ILE A 59 7.44 1.79 7.52
N ALA A 60 6.36 2.40 8.01
CA ALA A 60 5.06 2.31 7.36
C ALA A 60 5.07 2.93 5.93
N LEU A 61 5.74 4.07 5.74
CA LEU A 61 5.91 4.67 4.41
C LEU A 61 6.70 3.75 3.47
N LEU A 62 7.77 3.12 3.98
CA LEU A 62 8.54 2.13 3.22
C LEU A 62 7.67 0.93 2.83
N ALA A 63 6.84 0.44 3.76
CA ALA A 63 5.89 -0.63 3.51
C ALA A 63 4.92 -0.26 2.39
N TYR A 64 4.30 0.92 2.46
CA TYR A 64 3.37 1.41 1.44
C TYR A 64 4.03 1.57 0.08
N PHE A 65 5.25 2.11 0.03
CA PHE A 65 6.00 2.24 -1.20
C PHE A 65 6.32 0.87 -1.81
N LEU A 66 6.94 -0.04 -1.06
CA LEU A 66 7.36 -1.35 -1.55
C LEU A 66 6.17 -2.24 -1.93
N GLY A 67 5.10 -2.21 -1.14
CA GLY A 67 3.86 -2.91 -1.50
C GLY A 67 3.22 -2.36 -2.75
N SER A 68 3.25 -1.04 -2.96
CA SER A 68 2.76 -0.44 -4.20
C SER A 68 3.61 -0.81 -5.40
N VAL A 69 4.95 -0.84 -5.24
CA VAL A 69 5.87 -1.34 -6.28
C VAL A 69 5.56 -2.80 -6.63
N ALA A 70 5.41 -3.67 -5.63
CA ALA A 70 5.08 -5.07 -5.86
C ALA A 70 3.71 -5.23 -6.54
N GLY A 71 2.69 -4.52 -6.08
CA GLY A 71 1.35 -4.56 -6.66
C GLY A 71 1.31 -4.05 -8.10
N GLY A 72 1.97 -2.92 -8.37
CA GLY A 72 2.10 -2.37 -9.72
C GLY A 72 2.87 -3.30 -10.67
N TRP A 73 3.92 -3.96 -10.17
CA TRP A 73 4.67 -4.97 -10.92
C TRP A 73 3.78 -6.14 -11.30
N ILE A 74 3.15 -6.80 -10.33
CA ILE A 74 2.27 -7.95 -10.57
C ILE A 74 1.14 -7.59 -11.53
N THR A 75 0.52 -6.42 -11.36
CA THR A 75 -0.54 -5.96 -12.25
C THR A 75 -0.07 -5.90 -13.70
N ASN A 76 1.05 -5.25 -13.99
CA ASN A 76 1.52 -5.14 -15.37
C ASN A 76 2.09 -6.46 -15.92
N LEU A 77 2.62 -7.34 -15.04
CA LEU A 77 3.04 -8.68 -15.42
C LEU A 77 1.83 -9.48 -15.93
N VAL A 78 0.72 -9.47 -15.18
CA VAL A 78 -0.49 -10.21 -15.51
C VAL A 78 -1.30 -9.56 -16.64
N ALA A 79 -1.45 -8.24 -16.68
CA ALA A 79 -2.29 -7.53 -17.65
C ALA A 79 -1.85 -7.69 -19.12
N GLY A 80 -0.55 -7.94 -19.36
CA GLY A 80 0.02 -8.03 -20.71
C GLY A 80 0.61 -6.70 -21.20
N PRO A 81 0.90 -6.55 -22.50
CA PRO A 81 1.43 -5.30 -23.08
C PRO A 81 0.35 -4.21 -23.10
N THR A 82 0.09 -3.63 -21.94
CA THR A 82 -0.81 -2.48 -21.77
C THR A 82 -0.01 -1.29 -21.30
N ARG A 83 -0.41 -0.07 -21.70
CA ARG A 83 0.13 1.17 -21.08
C ARG A 83 -0.01 1.07 -19.55
N PHE A 84 0.85 1.73 -18.78
CA PHE A 84 0.93 1.70 -17.30
C PHE A 84 -0.37 2.05 -16.52
N ARG A 85 -1.50 2.24 -17.20
CA ARG A 85 -2.81 2.57 -16.65
C ARG A 85 -3.29 1.54 -15.61
N PRO A 86 -3.21 0.21 -15.81
CA PRO A 86 -3.67 -0.76 -14.80
C PRO A 86 -2.86 -0.68 -13.50
N ALA A 87 -1.54 -0.47 -13.60
CA ALA A 87 -0.70 -0.31 -12.42
C ALA A 87 -1.10 0.92 -11.59
N LEU A 88 -1.42 2.06 -12.23
CA LEU A 88 -1.93 3.24 -11.52
C LEU A 88 -3.28 3.00 -10.84
N VAL A 89 -4.18 2.21 -11.46
CA VAL A 89 -5.45 1.80 -10.82
C VAL A 89 -5.19 0.96 -9.57
N THR A 90 -4.15 0.14 -9.59
CA THR A 90 -3.71 -0.64 -8.41
C THR A 90 -3.21 0.28 -7.30
N GLY A 91 -2.38 1.27 -7.64
CA GLY A 91 -1.94 2.31 -6.70
C GLY A 91 -3.12 3.09 -6.11
N PHE A 92 -4.13 3.41 -6.92
CA PHE A 92 -5.36 4.04 -6.46
C PHE A 92 -6.17 3.16 -5.50
N GLY A 93 -6.26 1.85 -5.76
CA GLY A 93 -6.91 0.90 -4.85
C GLY A 93 -6.21 0.82 -3.49
N LEU A 94 -4.88 0.71 -3.48
CA LEU A 94 -4.08 0.73 -2.25
C LEU A 94 -4.19 2.08 -1.53
N PHE A 95 -4.23 3.18 -2.28
CA PHE A 95 -4.46 4.52 -1.73
C PHE A 95 -5.81 4.63 -1.02
N ILE A 96 -6.90 4.11 -1.59
CA ILE A 96 -8.22 4.10 -0.91
C ILE A 96 -8.13 3.35 0.42
N MET A 97 -7.51 2.17 0.43
CA MET A 97 -7.31 1.39 1.67
C MET A 97 -6.48 2.17 2.69
N GLY A 98 -5.43 2.86 2.23
CA GLY A 98 -4.61 3.74 3.05
C GLY A 98 -5.42 4.90 3.63
N VAL A 99 -6.21 5.60 2.82
CA VAL A 99 -7.07 6.71 3.27
C VAL A 99 -8.12 6.24 4.28
N MET A 100 -8.73 5.07 4.07
CA MET A 100 -9.65 4.49 5.05
C MET A 100 -8.97 4.30 6.41
N ASN A 101 -7.71 3.84 6.41
CA ASN A 101 -6.91 3.74 7.63
C ASN A 101 -6.62 5.14 8.22
N LEU A 102 -6.24 6.11 7.39
CA LEU A 102 -5.96 7.48 7.82
C LEU A 102 -7.17 8.22 8.42
N ILE A 103 -8.39 7.84 8.02
CA ILE A 103 -9.63 8.37 8.58
C ILE A 103 -9.99 7.65 9.89
N ALA A 104 -9.71 6.34 9.97
CA ALA A 104 -9.99 5.55 11.15
C ALA A 104 -9.08 5.91 12.33
N LEU A 105 -7.82 6.25 12.05
CA LEU A 105 -6.77 6.43 13.04
C LEU A 105 -6.13 7.83 12.94
N PRO A 106 -5.83 8.49 14.08
CA PRO A 106 -5.20 9.80 14.04
C PRO A 106 -3.75 9.67 13.60
N HIS A 107 -3.37 10.44 12.57
CA HIS A 107 -1.99 10.48 12.08
C HIS A 107 -1.51 11.92 11.81
N PRO A 108 -0.19 12.13 11.77
CA PRO A 108 0.37 13.40 11.34
C PRO A 108 -0.02 13.72 9.88
N VAL A 109 -0.37 14.97 9.61
CA VAL A 109 -0.77 15.42 8.26
C VAL A 109 0.34 15.18 7.22
N TRP A 110 1.60 15.36 7.60
CA TRP A 110 2.74 15.09 6.72
C TRP A 110 2.78 13.62 6.26
N PHE A 111 2.46 12.67 7.14
CA PHE A 111 2.45 11.24 6.83
C PHE A 111 1.35 10.91 5.82
N ALA A 112 0.16 11.49 6.00
CA ALA A 112 -0.94 11.34 5.06
C ALA A 112 -0.57 11.84 3.65
N MET A 113 0.05 13.00 3.54
CA MET A 113 0.48 13.55 2.24
C MET A 113 1.55 12.68 1.58
N VAL A 114 2.57 12.28 2.32
CA VAL A 114 3.68 11.48 1.77
C VAL A 114 3.21 10.08 1.37
N SER A 115 2.43 9.40 2.23
CA SER A 115 1.90 8.06 1.92
C SER A 115 1.06 8.07 0.64
N SER A 116 0.20 9.09 0.46
CA SER A 116 -0.60 9.29 -0.74
C SER A 116 0.26 9.29 -2.00
N LEU A 117 1.33 10.07 -2.02
CA LEU A 117 2.26 10.15 -3.15
C LEU A 117 2.99 8.82 -3.40
N LEU A 118 3.39 8.12 -2.33
CA LEU A 118 4.11 6.86 -2.43
C LEU A 118 3.29 5.73 -3.03
N TYR A 119 1.97 5.69 -2.80
CA TYR A 119 1.10 4.69 -3.43
C TYR A 119 1.13 4.79 -4.96
N PHE A 120 0.99 6.01 -5.49
CA PHE A 120 1.02 6.24 -6.95
C PHE A 120 2.43 6.08 -7.53
N ALA A 121 3.44 6.66 -6.87
CA ALA A 121 4.82 6.58 -7.32
C ALA A 121 5.33 5.13 -7.33
N GLY A 122 5.06 4.38 -6.27
CA GLY A 122 5.44 2.96 -6.16
C GLY A 122 4.76 2.13 -7.23
N ALA A 123 3.43 2.24 -7.38
CA ALA A 123 2.69 1.48 -8.38
C ALA A 123 3.15 1.78 -9.81
N TRP A 124 3.47 3.05 -10.13
CA TRP A 124 4.02 3.43 -11.41
C TRP A 124 5.41 2.83 -11.66
N ILE A 125 6.32 2.91 -10.68
CA ILE A 125 7.66 2.31 -10.75
C ILE A 125 7.56 0.80 -10.97
N GLY A 126 6.75 0.11 -10.16
CA GLY A 126 6.50 -1.32 -10.28
C GLY A 126 5.99 -1.70 -11.67
N GLY A 127 5.00 -0.96 -12.18
CA GLY A 127 4.47 -1.17 -13.52
C GLY A 127 5.52 -0.96 -14.62
N ARG A 128 6.46 -0.02 -14.44
CA ARG A 128 7.56 0.23 -15.37
C ARG A 128 8.61 -0.88 -15.34
N LEU A 129 8.94 -1.40 -14.16
CA LEU A 129 9.88 -2.52 -14.00
C LEU A 129 9.34 -3.77 -14.71
N ALA A 130 8.07 -4.12 -14.49
CA ALA A 130 7.43 -5.26 -15.15
C ALA A 130 7.42 -5.17 -16.68
N ALA A 131 7.34 -3.97 -17.24
CA ALA A 131 7.37 -3.75 -18.69
C ALA A 131 8.76 -3.91 -19.30
N ARG A 132 9.83 -3.75 -18.52
CA ARG A 132 11.22 -3.99 -18.96
C ARG A 132 11.63 -5.46 -18.87
N SER A 133 10.90 -6.26 -18.09
CA SER A 133 11.15 -7.69 -17.91
C SER A 133 10.44 -8.57 -18.96
N LYS A 134 9.70 -7.98 -19.89
CA LYS A 134 9.03 -8.65 -21.01
C LYS A 134 9.74 -8.31 -22.31
#